data_AF-E3SWR6-F1
#
_entry.id   AF-E3SWR6-F1
#
_cell.length_a   1.000
_cell.length_b   1.000
_cell.length_c   1.000
_cell.angle_alpha   90.00
_cell.angle_beta   90.00
_cell.angle_gamma   90.00
#
_symmetry.space_group_name_H-M   'P 1'
#
loop_
_entity.id
_entity.type
_entity.pdbx_description
1 polymer ?
#
loop_
_entity_poly.entity_id
_entity_poly.type
_entity_poly.pdbx_seq_one_letter_code
_entity_poly.pdbx_strand_id
1 'polypeptide(L)'
;SAVLASGPPAEGTDLPVNLVGRKSSQGLGIAVDPRDDTILFSPMTETAIAAWNPITNSHRVLAQDSEKLQFCAEVRWAERDNGAVWALSTRFHKYFKRSVSKHEINVRVLRVKEPGYGGGYVPIQPHVLRRAANF
;
A
#
# COMPACT_ATOMS: atom_id res chain seq x y z
N SER A 1 4.62 -18.15 -21.86
CA SER A 1 5.19 -19.20 -21.00
C SER A 1 6.71 -19.36 -21.10
N ALA A 2 7.49 -18.27 -21.28
CA ALA A 2 8.94 -18.36 -21.52
C ALA A 2 9.83 -17.86 -20.35
N VAL A 3 9.28 -17.08 -19.42
CA VAL A 3 10.06 -16.41 -18.35
C VAL A 3 10.44 -17.35 -17.21
N LEU A 4 9.71 -18.46 -17.01
CA LEU A 4 10.00 -19.44 -15.95
C LEU A 4 11.03 -20.52 -16.34
N ALA A 5 11.49 -20.54 -17.60
CA ALA A 5 12.40 -21.57 -18.12
C ALA A 5 13.86 -21.10 -18.24
N SER A 6 14.09 -19.78 -18.35
CA SER A 6 15.41 -19.21 -18.16
C SER A 6 15.66 -19.16 -16.67
N GLY A 7 16.65 -19.89 -16.17
CA GLY A 7 17.13 -19.74 -14.80
C GLY A 7 17.44 -18.27 -14.47
N PRO A 8 17.77 -17.96 -13.20
CA PRO A 8 18.13 -16.60 -12.81
C PRO A 8 19.20 -16.04 -13.77
N PRO A 9 19.14 -14.74 -14.13
CA PRO A 9 20.14 -14.12 -14.98
C PRO A 9 21.55 -14.42 -14.46
N ALA A 10 22.52 -14.54 -15.37
CA ALA A 10 23.91 -14.69 -14.97
C ALA A 10 24.33 -13.52 -14.08
N GLU A 11 25.13 -13.80 -13.05
CA GLU A 11 25.64 -12.79 -12.13
C GLU A 11 26.29 -11.63 -12.92
N GLY A 12 25.88 -10.38 -12.64
CA GLY A 12 26.35 -9.19 -13.36
C GLY A 12 25.55 -8.83 -14.63
N THR A 13 24.51 -9.58 -14.98
CA THR A 13 23.58 -9.17 -16.06
C THR A 13 22.67 -8.05 -15.54
N ASP A 14 22.72 -6.89 -16.18
CA ASP A 14 21.78 -5.81 -15.88
C ASP A 14 20.35 -6.28 -16.19
N LEU A 15 19.52 -6.35 -15.15
CA LEU A 15 18.09 -6.52 -15.34
C LEU A 15 17.54 -5.26 -16.03
N PRO A 16 16.71 -5.40 -17.08
CA PRO A 16 16.07 -4.25 -17.73
C PRO A 16 15.01 -3.65 -16.78
N VAL A 17 15.47 -2.89 -15.80
CA VAL A 17 14.63 -2.22 -14.80
C VAL A 17 14.39 -0.78 -15.21
N ASN A 18 13.14 -0.35 -15.17
CA ASN A 18 12.77 1.04 -15.39
C ASN A 18 12.28 1.65 -14.08
N LEU A 19 12.79 2.83 -13.74
CA LEU A 19 12.24 3.61 -12.64
C LEU A 19 10.87 4.16 -13.05
N VAL A 20 9.80 3.55 -12.53
CA VAL A 20 8.42 3.97 -12.84
C VAL A 20 7.90 5.07 -11.91
N GLY A 21 8.55 5.32 -10.77
CA GLY A 21 8.19 6.40 -9.87
C GLY A 21 8.95 6.39 -8.54
N ARG A 22 8.79 7.47 -7.77
CA ARG A 22 9.40 7.65 -6.45
C ARG A 22 8.33 7.75 -5.37
N LYS A 23 8.56 7.07 -4.25
CA LYS A 23 7.68 7.11 -3.07
C LYS A 23 8.25 8.11 -2.06
N SER A 24 7.51 9.17 -1.75
CA SER A 24 7.93 10.20 -0.78
C SER A 24 7.70 9.82 0.68
N SER A 25 6.89 8.79 0.94
CA SER A 25 6.50 8.31 2.27
C SER A 25 7.04 6.89 2.49
N GLN A 26 7.70 6.62 3.61
CA GLN A 26 8.14 5.28 3.99
C GLN A 26 6.92 4.42 4.36
N GLY A 27 6.20 3.93 3.36
CA GLY A 27 5.13 2.96 3.59
C GLY A 27 5.70 1.55 3.70
N LEU A 28 5.19 0.76 4.63
CA LEU A 28 5.75 -0.55 5.00
C LEU A 28 5.11 -1.71 4.25
N GLY A 29 3.80 -1.67 4.00
CA GLY A 29 3.11 -2.63 3.14
C GLY A 29 3.14 -2.19 1.68
N ILE A 30 3.48 -3.12 0.79
CA ILE A 30 3.39 -2.97 -0.66
C ILE A 30 2.90 -4.27 -1.30
N ALA A 31 1.96 -4.16 -2.23
CA ALA A 31 1.50 -5.26 -3.07
C ALA A 31 1.21 -4.74 -4.48
N VAL A 32 1.01 -5.67 -5.41
CA VAL A 32 0.57 -5.38 -6.77
C VAL A 32 -0.76 -6.10 -6.99
N ASP A 33 -1.72 -5.39 -7.58
CA ASP A 33 -2.90 -6.01 -8.18
C ASP A 33 -2.49 -6.58 -9.54
N PRO A 34 -2.49 -7.92 -9.71
CA PRO A 34 -1.99 -8.56 -10.93
C PRO A 34 -2.92 -8.37 -12.14
N ARG A 35 -4.10 -7.74 -11.97
CA ARG A 35 -5.07 -7.54 -13.04
C ARG A 35 -4.71 -6.36 -13.94
N ASP A 36 -4.09 -5.33 -13.39
CA ASP A 36 -3.81 -4.06 -14.10
C ASP A 36 -2.48 -3.39 -13.68
N ASP A 37 -1.61 -4.11 -12.96
CA ASP A 37 -0.32 -3.63 -12.45
C ASP A 37 -0.43 -2.44 -11.47
N THR A 38 -1.60 -2.25 -10.84
CA THR A 38 -1.77 -1.25 -9.80
C THR A 38 -0.99 -1.60 -8.54
N ILE A 39 -0.13 -0.69 -8.09
CA ILE A 39 0.63 -0.79 -6.85
C ILE A 39 -0.26 -0.36 -5.69
N LEU A 40 -0.44 -1.25 -4.71
CA LEU A 40 -1.13 -1.02 -3.45
C LEU A 40 -0.09 -0.76 -2.37
N PHE A 41 -0.25 0.29 -1.58
CA PHE A 41 0.70 0.58 -0.51
C PHE A 41 0.04 1.34 0.65
N SER A 42 0.63 1.26 1.84
CA SER A 42 0.17 2.06 2.98
C SER A 42 1.21 3.12 3.35
N PRO A 43 0.96 4.40 3.05
CA PRO A 43 1.84 5.47 3.47
C PRO A 43 1.63 5.78 4.97
N MET A 44 2.73 5.84 5.73
CA MET A 44 2.68 5.89 7.20
C MET A 44 2.08 7.19 7.75
N THR A 45 2.45 8.34 7.19
CA THR A 45 2.05 9.66 7.70
C THR A 45 0.55 9.90 7.54
N GLU A 46 -0.03 9.38 6.48
CA GLU A 46 -1.41 9.64 6.06
C GLU A 46 -2.41 8.68 6.72
N THR A 47 -1.94 7.62 7.39
CA THR A 47 -2.77 6.56 8.00
C THR A 47 -3.79 5.99 7.02
N ALA A 48 -3.29 5.64 5.82
CA ALA A 48 -4.10 5.27 4.67
C ALA A 48 -3.61 3.99 3.99
N ILE A 49 -4.44 3.45 3.11
CA ILE A 49 -4.06 2.50 2.06
C ILE A 49 -4.39 3.17 0.74
N ALA A 50 -3.40 3.24 -0.14
CA ALA A 50 -3.47 3.91 -1.42
C ALA A 50 -3.17 2.92 -2.55
N ALA A 51 -3.63 3.28 -3.74
CA ALA A 51 -3.40 2.59 -4.99
C ALA A 51 -2.80 3.58 -6.00
N TRP A 52 -1.81 3.13 -6.75
CA TRP A 52 -1.21 3.87 -7.84
C TRP A 52 -0.94 2.94 -9.02
N ASN A 53 -1.50 3.28 -10.17
CA ASN A 53 -1.21 2.57 -11.41
C ASN A 53 -0.13 3.36 -12.19
N PRO A 54 1.08 2.80 -12.37
CA PRO A 54 2.18 3.52 -13.03
C PRO A 54 1.96 3.70 -14.54
N ILE A 55 1.17 2.83 -15.18
CA ILE A 55 0.92 2.87 -16.63
C ILE A 55 -0.04 4.02 -16.97
N THR A 56 -1.12 4.14 -16.20
CA THR A 56 -2.15 5.19 -16.39
C THR A 56 -1.88 6.45 -15.57
N ASN A 57 -0.86 6.41 -14.70
CA ASN A 57 -0.55 7.42 -13.70
C ASN A 57 -1.75 7.80 -12.80
N SER A 58 -2.63 6.83 -12.53
CA SER A 58 -3.82 7.06 -11.72
C SER A 58 -3.54 6.78 -10.24
N HIS A 59 -4.00 7.68 -9.36
CA HIS A 59 -3.82 7.59 -7.91
C HIS A 59 -5.18 7.55 -7.21
N ARG A 60 -5.34 6.66 -6.22
CA ARG A 60 -6.56 6.54 -5.42
C ARG A 60 -6.23 6.25 -3.96
N VAL A 61 -7.00 6.82 -3.04
CA VAL A 61 -7.03 6.38 -1.64
C VAL A 61 -8.13 5.33 -1.50
N LEU A 62 -7.77 4.13 -1.05
CA LEU A 62 -8.71 3.02 -0.88
C LEU A 62 -9.33 3.01 0.51
N ALA A 63 -8.56 3.41 1.52
CA ALA A 63 -9.02 3.55 2.90
C ALA A 63 -8.17 4.57 3.64
N GLN A 64 -8.77 5.28 4.59
CA GLN A 64 -8.06 6.18 5.51
C GLN A 64 -8.75 6.11 6.89
N ASP A 65 -7.97 5.85 7.93
CA ASP A 65 -8.47 5.77 9.30
C ASP A 65 -7.30 5.95 10.28
N SER A 66 -7.30 7.06 11.01
CA SER A 66 -6.22 7.46 11.91
C SER A 66 -6.09 6.58 13.16
N GLU A 67 -7.07 5.72 13.44
CA GLU A 67 -7.02 4.77 14.55
C GLU A 67 -6.68 3.36 14.05
N LYS A 68 -7.32 2.92 12.95
CA LYS A 68 -7.21 1.55 12.45
C LYS A 68 -6.00 1.33 11.55
N LEU A 69 -5.45 2.37 10.91
CA LEU A 69 -4.37 2.30 9.92
C LEU A 69 -3.09 3.05 10.36
N GLN A 70 -2.78 3.03 11.67
CA GLN A 70 -1.63 3.75 12.24
C GLN A 70 -0.27 3.22 11.78
N PHE A 71 -0.16 1.91 11.58
CA PHE A 71 1.07 1.27 11.10
C PHE A 71 0.73 -0.02 10.37
N CYS A 72 0.54 0.05 9.06
CA CYS A 72 0.26 -1.13 8.23
C CYS A 72 1.56 -1.84 7.89
N ALA A 73 1.85 -2.91 8.64
CA ALA A 73 3.03 -3.73 8.44
C ALA A 73 2.97 -4.56 7.14
N GLU A 74 1.76 -4.84 6.66
CA GLU A 74 1.53 -5.57 5.41
C GLU A 74 0.30 -5.01 4.70
N VAL A 75 0.33 -5.01 3.36
CA VAL A 75 -0.83 -4.79 2.49
C VAL A 75 -0.80 -5.88 1.44
N ARG A 76 -1.92 -6.57 1.22
CA ARG A 76 -1.98 -7.72 0.31
C ARG A 76 -3.21 -7.61 -0.60
N TRP A 77 -3.01 -7.92 -1.88
CA TRP A 77 -4.10 -8.29 -2.78
C TRP A 77 -4.49 -9.74 -2.54
N ALA A 78 -5.75 -10.00 -2.17
CA ALA A 78 -6.20 -11.33 -1.77
C ALA A 78 -6.92 -12.05 -2.93
N GLU A 79 -6.18 -12.92 -3.63
CA GLU A 79 -6.71 -13.73 -4.74
C GLU A 79 -7.96 -14.53 -4.32
N ARG A 80 -7.89 -15.19 -3.15
CA ARG A 80 -8.95 -16.05 -2.62
C ARG A 80 -10.17 -15.27 -2.10
N ASP A 81 -10.11 -13.95 -2.10
CA ASP A 81 -11.19 -13.05 -1.69
C ASP A 81 -11.48 -12.07 -2.84
N ASN A 82 -11.50 -12.58 -4.07
CA ASN A 82 -11.90 -11.86 -5.28
C ASN A 82 -11.13 -10.54 -5.50
N GLY A 83 -9.84 -10.52 -5.13
CA GLY A 83 -8.98 -9.35 -5.24
C GLY A 83 -9.27 -8.25 -4.22
N ALA A 84 -9.94 -8.56 -3.10
CA ALA A 84 -10.06 -7.62 -2.00
C ALA A 84 -8.67 -7.24 -1.46
N VAL A 85 -8.54 -6.01 -1.00
CA VAL A 85 -7.29 -5.54 -0.38
C VAL A 85 -7.35 -5.81 1.12
N TRP A 86 -6.35 -6.51 1.63
CA TRP A 86 -6.20 -6.82 3.04
C TRP A 86 -4.99 -6.07 3.61
N ALA A 87 -5.05 -5.72 4.89
CA ALA A 87 -3.94 -5.10 5.59
C ALA A 87 -3.77 -5.66 7.00
N LEU A 88 -2.51 -5.81 7.41
CA LEU A 88 -2.14 -6.03 8.81
C LEU A 88 -1.72 -4.68 9.38
N SER A 89 -2.54 -4.12 10.27
CA SER A 89 -2.22 -2.88 10.98
C SER A 89 -1.88 -3.15 12.44
N THR A 90 -0.90 -2.42 12.95
CA THR A 90 -0.41 -2.54 14.32
C THR A 90 -0.29 -1.16 14.96
N ARG A 91 0.03 -1.15 16.25
CA ARG A 91 0.52 0.04 16.95
C ARG A 91 2.01 -0.04 17.23
N PHE A 92 2.80 -0.40 16.22
CA PHE A 92 4.26 -0.60 16.35
C PHE A 92 4.96 0.54 17.09
N HIS A 93 4.59 1.79 16.81
CA HIS A 93 5.16 2.96 17.52
C HIS A 93 4.93 2.93 19.04
N LYS A 94 3.81 2.38 19.53
CA LYS A 94 3.53 2.20 20.97
C LYS A 94 4.32 1.02 21.55
N TYR A 95 4.49 -0.05 20.79
CA TYR A 95 5.36 -1.17 21.20
C TYR A 95 6.82 -0.71 21.35
N PHE A 96 7.34 0.00 20.36
CA PHE A 96 8.70 0.55 20.36
C PHE A 96 8.93 1.48 21.56
N LYS A 97 7.95 2.35 21.86
CA LYS A 97 7.99 3.29 23.00
C LYS A 97 7.60 2.68 24.34
N ARG A 98 7.30 1.37 24.41
CA ARG A 98 6.80 0.66 25.61
C ARG A 98 5.57 1.34 26.24
N SER A 99 4.71 1.95 25.42
CA SER A 99 3.49 2.67 25.82
C SER A 99 2.21 2.00 25.33
N VAL A 100 2.29 0.71 25.01
CA VAL A 100 1.14 -0.08 24.55
C VAL A 100 0.15 -0.31 25.69
N SER A 101 -1.15 -0.10 25.43
CA SER A 101 -2.22 -0.34 26.41
C SER A 101 -2.94 -1.65 26.10
N LYS A 102 -3.15 -2.48 27.12
CA LYS A 102 -3.98 -3.70 27.01
C LYS A 102 -5.48 -3.42 26.87
N HIS A 103 -5.90 -2.17 27.09
CA HIS A 103 -7.29 -1.72 27.00
C HIS A 103 -7.66 -1.24 25.61
N GLU A 104 -6.75 -1.36 24.64
CA GLU A 104 -6.97 -0.94 23.27
C GLU A 104 -6.65 -2.09 22.29
N ILE A 105 -7.22 -2.05 21.09
CA ILE A 105 -6.88 -2.99 20.03
C ILE A 105 -5.55 -2.55 19.39
N ASN A 106 -4.50 -3.37 19.55
CA ASN A 106 -3.14 -3.04 19.10
C ASN A 106 -2.72 -3.69 17.79
N VAL A 107 -3.41 -4.74 17.36
CA VAL A 107 -3.17 -5.48 16.11
C VAL A 107 -4.52 -5.72 15.44
N ARG A 108 -4.60 -5.48 14.13
CA ARG A 108 -5.81 -5.61 13.32
C ARG A 108 -5.46 -6.29 12.00
N VAL A 109 -6.26 -7.28 11.61
CA VAL A 109 -6.33 -7.76 10.23
C VAL A 109 -7.59 -7.14 9.62
N LEU A 110 -7.42 -6.34 8.57
CA LEU A 110 -8.47 -5.52 7.98
C LEU A 110 -8.68 -5.91 6.53
N ARG A 111 -9.93 -6.05 6.12
CA ARG A 111 -10.33 -6.10 4.71
C ARG A 111 -10.84 -4.71 4.32
N VAL A 112 -10.21 -4.10 3.32
CA VAL A 112 -10.69 -2.85 2.72
C VAL A 112 -11.99 -3.14 1.99
N LYS A 113 -13.06 -2.43 2.36
CA LYS A 113 -14.29 -2.45 1.58
C LYS A 113 -14.05 -1.51 0.39
N GLU A 114 -14.27 -1.98 -0.83
CA GLU A 114 -14.43 -1.06 -1.96
C GLU A 114 -15.50 -0.02 -1.57
N PRO A 115 -15.33 1.25 -1.95
CA PRO A 115 -16.40 2.22 -1.83
C PRO A 115 -17.54 1.74 -2.74
N GLY A 116 -18.46 0.93 -2.20
CA GLY A 116 -19.69 0.59 -2.89
C GLY A 116 -20.38 1.89 -3.30
N TYR A 117 -20.96 1.91 -4.51
CA TYR A 117 -21.78 2.91 -5.23
C TYR A 117 -22.45 4.10 -4.45
N GLY A 118 -21.77 4.72 -3.49
CA GLY A 118 -22.32 5.64 -2.50
C GLY A 118 -21.35 6.05 -1.38
N GLY A 119 -20.19 5.40 -1.24
CA GLY A 119 -19.08 5.88 -0.42
C GLY A 119 -18.31 6.97 -1.17
N GLY A 120 -18.64 8.23 -0.91
CA GLY A 120 -18.08 9.39 -1.60
C GLY A 120 -16.56 9.33 -1.75
N TYR A 121 -16.10 9.57 -2.97
CA TYR A 121 -14.70 9.84 -3.29
C TYR A 121 -14.17 10.89 -2.31
N VAL A 122 -13.17 10.53 -1.50
CA VAL A 122 -12.37 11.51 -0.79
C VAL A 122 -11.27 11.93 -1.76
N PRO A 123 -11.36 13.10 -2.43
CA PRO A 123 -10.27 13.57 -3.25
C PRO A 123 -9.02 13.68 -2.38
N ILE A 124 -7.92 13.13 -2.89
CA ILE A 124 -6.60 13.27 -2.26
C ILE A 124 -6.35 14.75 -2.07
N GLN A 125 -6.18 15.19 -0.82
CA GLN A 125 -5.96 16.60 -0.54
C GLN A 125 -4.70 17.07 -1.29
N PRO A 126 -4.73 18.23 -1.97
CA PRO A 126 -3.67 18.67 -2.88
C PRO A 126 -2.26 18.74 -2.25
N HIS A 127 -2.18 18.85 -0.92
CA HIS A 127 -0.92 18.90 -0.20
C HIS A 127 -0.18 17.55 -0.18
N VAL A 128 -0.89 16.43 -0.33
CA VAL A 128 -0.31 15.07 -0.44
C VAL A 128 0.38 14.89 -1.80
N LEU A 129 -0.23 15.42 -2.87
CA LEU A 129 0.34 15.39 -4.23
C LEU A 129 1.55 16.33 -4.38
N ARG A 130 1.52 17.52 -3.77
CA ARG A 130 2.63 18.50 -3.86
C ARG A 130 3.95 18.02 -3.27
N ARG A 131 3.93 17.10 -2.29
CA ARG A 131 5.17 16.54 -1.72
C ARG A 131 5.77 15.39 -2.54
N ALA A 132 4.95 14.71 -3.36
CA ALA A 132 5.43 13.64 -4.23
C ALA A 132 6.02 14.18 -5.55
N ALA A 133 5.58 15.35 -6.02
CA ALA A 133 5.99 15.91 -7.32
C ALA A 133 7.26 16.77 -7.29
N ASN A 134 7.79 17.14 -6.11
CA ASN A 134 8.89 18.10 -5.98
C ASN A 134 10.22 17.48 -5.54
N PHE A 135 10.58 16.24 -5.96
CA PHE A 135 11.91 15.64 -5.73
C PHE A 135 12.36 14.63 -6.80
#